data_AF-A0A8T4SDA0-F1
#
_entry.id   AF-A0A8T4SDA0-F1
#
_cell.length_a   1.000
_cell.length_b   1.000
_cell.length_c   1.000
_cell.angle_alpha   90.00
_cell.angle_beta   90.00
_cell.angle_gamma   90.00
#
_symmetry.space_group_name_H-M   'P 1'
#
loop_
_entity.id
_entity.type
_entity.pdbx_description
1 polymer ?
#
loop_
_entity_poly.entity_id
_entity_poly.type
_entity_poly.pdbx_seq_one_letter_code
_entity_poly.pdbx_strand_id
1 'polypeptide(L)'
;MEQMGNFFVEYLGHPAQGVLFSITRYFAHGLPEIAAYVVAGLAGSILSIAIMKHQFRSEEWWRVVKSSAQLFGISGGLVIIAALIEVFITPWLY
;
A
#
# COMPACT_ATOMS: atom_id res chain seq x y z
N MET A 1 -41.34 -14.36 -17.91
CA MET A 1 -40.60 -13.12 -17.53
C MET A 1 -39.97 -13.24 -16.14
N GLU A 2 -40.66 -13.79 -15.13
CA GLU A 2 -40.08 -14.07 -13.80
C GLU A 2 -38.80 -14.95 -13.82
N GLN A 3 -38.78 -16.04 -14.60
CA GLN A 3 -37.58 -16.89 -14.71
C GLN A 3 -36.35 -16.17 -15.27
N MET A 4 -36.54 -15.20 -16.18
CA MET A 4 -35.42 -14.35 -16.65
C MET A 4 -34.99 -13.33 -15.60
N GLY A 5 -35.93 -12.79 -14.80
CA GLY A 5 -35.61 -11.89 -13.69
C GLY A 5 -34.77 -12.58 -12.61
N ASN A 6 -35.13 -13.81 -12.25
CA ASN A 6 -34.38 -14.62 -11.28
C ASN A 6 -33.00 -15.02 -11.82
N PHE A 7 -32.90 -15.35 -13.12
CA PHE A 7 -31.62 -15.63 -13.76
C PHE A 7 -30.65 -14.44 -13.67
N PHE A 8 -31.11 -13.21 -13.94
CA PHE A 8 -30.24 -12.03 -13.83
C PHE A 8 -29.83 -11.73 -12.38
N VAL A 9 -30.72 -11.88 -11.40
CA VAL A 9 -30.37 -11.67 -9.98
C VAL A 9 -29.39 -12.74 -9.47
N GLU A 10 -29.55 -13.98 -9.90
CA GLU A 10 -28.68 -15.09 -9.49
C GLU A 10 -27.31 -15.06 -10.21
N TYR A 11 -27.27 -14.73 -11.51
CA TYR A 11 -26.03 -14.68 -12.29
C TYR A 11 -25.31 -13.33 -12.28
N LEU A 12 -25.97 -12.20 -12.00
CA LEU A 12 -25.32 -10.88 -11.89
C LEU A 12 -25.23 -10.39 -10.44
N GLY A 13 -26.21 -10.73 -9.59
CA GLY A 13 -26.27 -10.27 -8.20
C GLY A 13 -25.22 -10.95 -7.29
N HIS A 14 -25.01 -12.26 -7.45
CA HIS A 14 -24.01 -13.00 -6.65
C HIS A 14 -22.54 -12.68 -7.02
N PRO A 15 -22.14 -12.60 -8.31
CA PRO A 15 -20.76 -12.24 -8.63
C PRO A 15 -20.43 -10.78 -8.31
N ALA A 16 -21.37 -9.84 -8.46
CA ALA A 16 -21.11 -8.44 -8.12
C ALA A 16 -20.82 -8.26 -6.61
N GLN A 17 -21.57 -8.96 -5.75
CA GLN A 17 -21.35 -8.95 -4.30
C GLN A 17 -20.00 -9.61 -3.93
N GLY A 18 -19.67 -10.76 -4.53
CA GLY A 18 -18.39 -11.45 -4.29
C GLY A 18 -17.17 -10.64 -4.73
N VAL A 19 -17.27 -9.92 -5.87
CA VAL A 19 -16.22 -9.00 -6.34
C VAL A 19 -16.05 -7.84 -5.39
N LEU A 20 -17.13 -7.19 -4.95
CA LEU A 20 -17.06 -6.04 -4.05
C LEU A 20 -16.45 -6.42 -2.69
N PHE A 21 -16.86 -7.55 -2.12
CA PHE A 21 -16.32 -8.04 -0.85
C PHE A 21 -14.83 -8.40 -0.97
N SER A 22 -14.42 -8.99 -2.09
CA SER A 22 -13.02 -9.29 -2.38
C SER A 22 -12.16 -8.03 -2.47
N ILE A 23 -12.68 -6.98 -3.14
CA ILE A 23 -11.98 -5.68 -3.23
C ILE A 23 -11.79 -5.10 -1.83
N THR A 24 -12.82 -5.09 -0.98
CA THR A 24 -12.71 -4.55 0.38
C THR A 24 -11.66 -5.27 1.22
N ARG A 25 -11.53 -6.60 1.09
CA ARG A 25 -10.50 -7.39 1.79
C ARG A 25 -9.08 -6.94 1.45
N TYR A 26 -8.79 -6.76 0.15
CA TYR A 26 -7.47 -6.34 -0.32
C TYR A 26 -7.18 -4.88 0.01
N PHE A 27 -8.18 -3.98 -0.06
CA PHE A 27 -7.95 -2.56 0.20
C PHE A 27 -7.63 -2.25 1.67
N ALA A 28 -8.06 -3.09 2.62
CA ALA A 28 -7.87 -2.85 4.05
C ALA A 28 -6.37 -2.75 4.44
N HIS A 29 -5.56 -3.73 4.06
CA HIS A 29 -4.09 -3.68 4.24
C HIS A 29 -3.37 -3.06 3.03
N GLY A 30 -3.98 -3.14 1.84
CA GLY A 30 -3.39 -2.62 0.60
C GLY A 30 -3.22 -1.10 0.60
N LEU A 31 -4.07 -0.34 1.28
CA LEU A 31 -3.90 1.11 1.39
C LEU A 31 -2.62 1.50 2.16
N PRO A 32 -2.38 1.00 3.39
CA PRO A 32 -1.10 1.15 4.08
C PRO A 32 0.12 0.68 3.27
N GLU A 33 0.00 -0.44 2.54
CA GLU A 33 1.08 -1.00 1.74
C GLU A 33 1.43 -0.12 0.52
N ILE A 34 0.43 0.37 -0.23
CA ILE A 34 0.63 1.31 -1.33
C ILE A 34 1.30 2.59 -0.81
N ALA A 35 0.83 3.11 0.33
CA ALA A 35 1.44 4.28 0.95
C ALA A 35 2.92 4.02 1.31
N ALA A 36 3.23 2.83 1.84
CA ALA A 36 4.60 2.43 2.14
C ALA A 36 5.50 2.46 0.89
N TYR A 37 5.05 1.90 -0.23
CA TYR A 37 5.82 1.88 -1.48
C TYR A 37 6.03 3.29 -2.06
N VAL A 38 5.01 4.15 -2.00
CA VAL A 38 5.16 5.56 -2.40
C VAL A 38 6.23 6.26 -1.55
N VAL A 39 6.18 6.10 -0.22
CA VAL A 39 7.16 6.72 0.69
C VAL A 39 8.57 6.17 0.45
N ALA A 40 8.74 4.86 0.23
CA ALA A 40 10.03 4.28 -0.12
C ALA A 40 10.58 4.81 -1.46
N GLY A 41 9.71 4.94 -2.47
CA GLY A 41 10.08 5.54 -3.76
C GLY A 41 10.54 6.99 -3.62
N LEU A 42 9.85 7.78 -2.80
CA LEU A 42 10.25 9.15 -2.47
C LEU A 42 11.59 9.18 -1.73
N ALA A 43 11.80 8.31 -0.74
CA ALA A 43 13.06 8.19 -0.01
C ALA A 43 14.25 7.88 -0.94
N GLY A 44 14.05 6.92 -1.86
CA GLY A 44 15.06 6.50 -2.84
C GLY A 44 15.36 7.56 -3.89
N SER A 45 14.35 8.28 -4.39
CA SER A 45 14.55 9.37 -5.36
C SER A 45 15.31 10.55 -4.74
N ILE A 46 14.99 10.95 -3.50
CA ILE A 46 15.72 11.98 -2.75
C ILE A 46 17.18 11.55 -2.56
N LEU A 47 17.41 10.29 -2.16
CA LEU A 47 18.76 9.75 -1.96
C LEU A 47 19.56 9.72 -3.27
N SER A 48 18.93 9.33 -4.38
CA SER A 48 19.55 9.34 -5.72
C SER A 48 20.01 10.74 -6.13
N ILE A 49 19.16 11.76 -5.95
CA ILE A 49 19.53 13.16 -6.23
C ILE A 49 20.68 13.62 -5.32
N ALA A 50 20.68 13.21 -4.05
CA ALA A 50 21.72 13.57 -3.10
C ALA A 50 23.11 13.04 -3.51
N ILE A 51 23.14 11.81 -4.04
CA ILE A 51 24.36 11.17 -4.55
C ILE A 51 24.88 11.89 -5.80
N MET A 52 23.99 12.35 -6.69
CA MET A 52 24.40 13.03 -7.93
C MET A 52 24.84 14.48 -7.71
N LYS A 53 24.20 15.22 -6.79
CA LYS A 53 24.39 16.68 -6.65
C LYS A 53 25.41 17.10 -5.60
N HIS A 54 25.55 16.37 -4.49
CA HIS A 54 26.40 16.81 -3.39
C HIS A 54 27.81 16.22 -3.47
N GLN A 55 28.81 17.01 -3.07
CA GLN A 55 30.16 16.50 -2.79
C GLN A 55 30.04 15.37 -1.77
N PHE A 56 30.53 14.19 -2.14
CA PHE A 56 30.47 12.99 -1.32
C PHE A 56 31.04 13.29 0.06
N ARG A 57 30.32 12.92 1.13
CA ARG A 57 30.71 13.11 2.55
C ARG A 57 30.72 14.56 3.06
N SER A 58 30.12 15.51 2.37
CA SER A 58 29.80 16.82 2.94
C SER A 58 28.75 16.70 4.07
N GLU A 59 28.69 17.70 4.96
CA GLU A 59 27.70 17.73 6.04
C GLU A 59 26.26 17.73 5.50
N GLU A 60 26.02 18.47 4.42
CA GLU A 60 24.73 18.49 3.70
C GLU A 60 24.38 17.12 3.12
N TRP A 61 25.35 16.37 2.56
CA TRP A 61 25.11 15.01 2.07
C TRP A 61 24.63 14.11 3.21
N TRP A 62 25.29 14.14 4.36
CA TRP A 62 24.88 13.35 5.52
C TRP A 62 23.50 13.72 6.05
N ARG A 63 23.14 15.01 5.98
CA ARG A 63 21.81 15.48 6.37
C ARG A 63 20.73 14.86 5.48
N VAL A 64 20.91 14.88 4.17
CA VAL A 64 19.94 14.30 3.23
C VAL A 64 19.86 12.78 3.38
N VAL A 65 20.99 12.09 3.54
CA VAL A 65 21.02 10.63 3.76
C VAL A 65 20.24 10.25 5.02
N LYS A 66 20.41 10.98 6.14
CA LYS A 66 19.64 10.74 7.36
C LYS A 66 18.14 10.96 7.15
N SER A 67 17.75 12.02 6.44
CA SER A 67 16.34 12.27 6.12
C SER A 67 15.74 11.18 5.23
N SER A 68 16.45 10.71 4.21
CA SER A 68 16.02 9.56 3.40
C SER A 68 15.92 8.28 4.24
N ALA A 69 16.85 8.03 5.15
CA ALA A 69 16.80 6.88 6.05
C ALA A 69 15.58 6.94 6.99
N GLN A 70 15.20 8.12 7.48
CA GLN A 70 13.97 8.31 8.25
C GLN A 70 12.72 7.99 7.42
N LEU A 71 12.67 8.42 6.15
CA LEU A 71 11.57 8.09 5.25
C LEU A 71 11.48 6.57 4.99
N PHE A 72 12.62 5.88 4.82
CA PHE A 72 12.62 4.42 4.75
C PHE A 72 12.09 3.77 6.04
N GLY A 73 12.43 4.33 7.21
CA GLY A 73 11.87 3.89 8.48
C GLY A 73 10.35 4.06 8.55
N ILE A 74 9.82 5.19 8.07
CA ILE A 74 8.37 5.44 7.98
C ILE A 74 7.71 4.44 7.04
N SER A 75 8.30 4.21 5.86
CA SER A 75 7.82 3.21 4.90
C SER A 75 7.78 1.80 5.51
N GLY A 76 8.86 1.38 6.18
CA GLY A 76 8.90 0.10 6.89
C GLY A 76 7.82 0.00 7.97
N GLY A 77 7.58 1.08 8.73
CA GLY A 77 6.49 1.15 9.70
C GLY A 77 5.12 0.96 9.06
N LEU A 78 4.86 1.55 7.89
CA LEU A 78 3.62 1.37 7.15
C LEU A 78 3.42 -0.08 6.66
N VAL A 79 4.48 -0.75 6.21
CA VAL A 79 4.42 -2.18 5.86
C VAL A 79 4.07 -3.03 7.07
N ILE A 80 4.66 -2.74 8.24
CA ILE A 80 4.32 -3.46 9.48
C ILE A 80 2.85 -3.26 9.83
N ILE A 81 2.33 -2.04 9.72
CA ILE A 81 0.90 -1.76 9.94
C ILE A 81 0.04 -2.54 8.94
N ALA A 82 0.42 -2.57 7.66
CA ALA A 82 -0.27 -3.36 6.62
C ALA A 82 -0.32 -4.84 7.01
N ALA A 83 0.81 -5.43 7.41
CA ALA A 83 0.91 -6.82 7.84
C ALA A 83 0.06 -7.11 9.09
N LEU A 84 0.01 -6.19 10.05
CA LEU A 84 -0.87 -6.34 11.22
C LEU A 84 -2.34 -6.33 10.80
N ILE A 85 -2.74 -5.47 9.86
CA ILE A 85 -4.11 -5.46 9.33
C ILE A 85 -4.40 -6.76 8.59
N GLU A 86 -3.46 -7.27 7.80
CA GLU A 86 -3.60 -8.54 7.07
C GLU A 86 -3.76 -9.73 8.00
N VAL A 87 -3.00 -9.78 9.11
CA VAL A 87 -3.04 -10.92 10.05
C VAL A 87 -4.20 -10.82 11.04
N PHE A 88 -4.58 -9.62 11.47
CA PHE A 88 -5.56 -9.45 12.56
C PHE A 88 -6.94 -8.97 12.10
N ILE A 89 -7.07 -8.30 10.95
CA ILE A 89 -8.34 -7.72 10.49
C ILE A 89 -8.87 -8.49 9.27
N THR A 90 -8.04 -8.73 8.27
CA THR A 90 -8.46 -9.43 7.04
C THR A 90 -9.07 -10.82 7.29
N PRO A 91 -8.66 -11.64 8.29
CA PRO A 91 -9.28 -12.93 8.58
C PRO A 91 -10.76 -12.84 8.99
N TRP A 92 -11.18 -11.74 9.63
CA TRP A 92 -12.58 -11.51 10.02
C TRP A 92 -13.47 -11.14 8.84
N LEU A 93 -12.87 -10.79 7.71
CA LEU A 93 -13.59 -10.45 6.50
C LEU A 93 -13.79 -11.67 5.59
N TYR A 94 -13.39 -12.89 5.96
CA TYR A 94 -13.58 -14.11 5.16
C TYR A 94 -14.99 -14.70 5.25
#